data_AF-A0A258CRC6-F1
#
_entry.id   AF-A0A258CRC6-F1
#
_cell.length_a   1.000
_cell.length_b   1.000
_cell.length_c   1.000
_cell.angle_alpha   90.00
_cell.angle_beta   90.00
_cell.angle_gamma   90.00
#
_symmetry.space_group_name_H-M   'P 1'
#
loop_
_entity.id
_entity.type
_entity.pdbx_description
1 polymer ?
#
loop_
_entity_poly.entity_id
_entity_poly.type
_entity_poly.pdbx_seq_one_letter_code
_entity_poly.pdbx_strand_id
1 'polypeptide(L)' 'DDPEAFKATAHNYWLSNWKYLATDESQTVADISADAKGLALPKAVIDKIFYSNARRVFLSAKK' A
#
# COMPACT_ATOMS: atom_id res chain seq x y z
N ASP A 1 -9.38 3.68 22.20
CA ASP A 1 -9.11 3.81 20.76
C ASP A 1 -9.67 5.11 20.23
N ASP A 2 -8.82 5.96 19.67
CA ASP A 2 -9.22 7.19 18.96
C ASP A 2 -9.33 6.86 17.45
N PRO A 3 -10.55 6.87 16.87
CA PRO A 3 -10.75 6.59 15.46
C PRO A 3 -9.99 7.54 14.54
N GLU A 4 -9.76 8.80 14.94
CA GLU A 4 -9.04 9.77 14.12
C GLU A 4 -7.54 9.48 14.10
N ALA A 5 -6.95 9.17 15.26
CA ALA A 5 -5.57 8.69 15.33
C ALA A 5 -5.36 7.41 14.50
N PHE A 6 -6.33 6.49 14.52
CA PHE A 6 -6.25 5.28 13.70
C PHE A 6 -6.28 5.61 12.20
N LYS A 7 -7.20 6.45 11.73
CA LYS A 7 -7.30 6.86 10.32
C LYS A 7 -6.00 7.51 9.84
N ALA A 8 -5.44 8.42 10.63
CA ALA A 8 -4.18 9.09 10.30
C ALA A 8 -3.03 8.09 10.17
N THR A 9 -2.92 7.18 11.14
CA THR A 9 -1.88 6.13 11.13
C THR A 9 -2.03 5.22 9.92
N ALA A 10 -3.24 4.71 9.68
CA ALA A 10 -3.53 3.88 8.51
C ALA A 10 -3.19 4.61 7.21
N HIS A 11 -3.65 5.85 7.04
CA HIS A 11 -3.35 6.63 5.84
C HIS A 11 -1.85 6.75 5.58
N ASN A 12 -1.04 7.04 6.60
CA ASN A 12 0.40 7.17 6.47
C ASN A 12 1.07 5.86 6.03
N TYR A 13 0.69 4.73 6.62
CA TYR A 13 1.19 3.41 6.23
C TYR A 13 0.81 3.07 4.79
N TRP A 14 -0.45 3.26 4.43
CA TRP A 14 -0.95 2.99 3.08
C TRP A 14 -0.26 3.87 2.03
N LEU A 15 -0.04 5.16 2.33
CA LEU A 15 0.64 6.08 1.42
C LEU A 15 2.12 5.75 1.24
N SER A 16 2.86 5.41 2.30
CA SER A 16 4.26 5.01 2.20
C SER A 16 4.43 3.74 1.36
N ASN A 17 3.60 2.72 1.61
CA ASN A 17 3.57 1.50 0.80
C ASN A 17 3.25 1.81 -0.67
N TRP A 18 2.24 2.64 -0.92
CA TRP A 18 1.88 3.02 -2.28
C TRP A 18 3.03 3.74 -3.00
N LYS A 19 3.70 4.69 -2.34
CA LYS A 19 4.88 5.38 -2.91
C LYS A 19 5.98 4.38 -3.28
N TYR A 20 6.31 3.46 -2.38
CA TYR A 20 7.37 2.47 -2.62
C TYR A 20 7.04 1.57 -3.83
N LEU A 21 5.78 1.17 -3.98
CA LEU A 21 5.36 0.30 -5.08
C LEU A 21 5.18 1.04 -6.41
N ALA A 22 4.67 2.27 -6.38
CA ALA A 22 4.16 2.96 -7.57
C ALA A 22 5.13 3.98 -8.19
N THR A 23 6.12 4.46 -7.44
CA THR A 23 7.10 5.43 -7.95
C THR A 23 8.50 4.81 -7.95
N ASP A 24 9.46 5.48 -8.59
CA ASP A 24 10.87 5.17 -8.48
C ASP A 24 11.56 6.01 -7.39
N GLU A 25 10.81 6.73 -6.55
CA GLU A 25 11.40 7.58 -5.51
C GLU A 25 12.08 6.73 -4.43
N SER A 26 13.25 7.15 -3.97
CA SER A 26 13.88 6.56 -2.78
C SER A 26 13.23 7.13 -1.53
N GLN A 27 12.90 6.27 -0.57
CA GLN A 27 12.38 6.69 0.74
C GLN A 27 12.95 5.82 1.85
N THR A 28 13.09 6.40 3.04
CA THR A 28 13.37 5.63 4.25
C THR A 28 12.11 4.86 4.64
N VAL A 29 12.19 3.53 4.65
CA VAL A 29 11.11 2.66 5.09
C VAL A 29 11.31 2.37 6.57
N ALA A 30 10.42 2.91 7.41
CA ALA A 30 10.53 2.83 8.87
C ALA A 30 10.67 1.39 9.36
N ASP A 31 9.91 0.46 8.78
CA ASP A 31 9.85 -0.95 9.18
C ASP A 31 11.19 -1.69 9.02
N ILE A 32 12.05 -1.24 8.10
CA ILE A 32 13.37 -1.85 7.84
C ILE A 32 14.52 -0.90 8.18
N SER A 33 14.22 0.32 8.64
CA SER A 33 15.21 1.35 9.01
C SER A 33 16.27 1.59 7.93
N ALA A 34 15.86 1.54 6.66
CA ALA A 34 16.75 1.65 5.51
C ALA A 34 16.07 2.39 4.36
N ASP A 35 16.91 2.97 3.49
CA ASP A 35 16.44 3.59 2.26
C ASP A 35 16.12 2.50 1.24
N ALA A 36 14.89 2.55 0.72
CA ALA A 36 14.44 1.65 -0.33
C ALA A 36 14.16 2.47 -1.59
N LYS A 37 14.75 2.02 -2.72
CA LYS A 37 14.42 2.55 -4.05
C LYS A 37 13.02 2.05 -4.44
N GLY A 38 12.15 2.97 -4.84
CA GLY A 38 10.82 2.64 -5.32
C GLY A 38 10.85 1.73 -6.55
N LEU A 39 9.85 0.85 -6.66
CA LEU A 39 9.79 -0.20 -7.67
C LEU A 39 9.21 0.27 -9.01
N ALA A 40 8.50 1.41 -9.03
CA ALA A 40 7.80 1.94 -10.20
C ALA A 40 6.99 0.88 -10.96
N LEU A 41 6.19 0.09 -10.23
CA LEU A 41 5.44 -1.01 -10.83
C LEU A 41 4.44 -0.50 -11.87
N PRO A 42 4.19 -1.26 -12.95
CA PRO A 42 3.15 -0.91 -13.91
C PRO A 42 1.79 -0.75 -13.24
N LYS A 43 0.98 0.21 -13.72
CA LYS A 43 -0.35 0.50 -13.17
C LYS A 43 -1.21 -0.76 -13.00
N ALA A 44 -1.18 -1.68 -13.97
CA ALA A 44 -1.95 -2.92 -13.92
C ALA A 44 -1.56 -3.84 -12.74
N VAL A 45 -0.32 -3.76 -12.24
CA VAL A 45 0.15 -4.49 -11.06
C VAL A 45 -0.35 -3.79 -9.78
N ILE A 46 -0.26 -2.46 -9.73
CA ILE A 46 -0.81 -1.66 -8.61
C ILE A 46 -2.31 -1.92 -8.45
N ASP A 47 -3.08 -1.90 -9.55
CA ASP A 47 -4.52 -2.18 -9.55
C ASP A 47 -4.85 -3.60 -9.03
N LYS A 48 -3.94 -4.56 -9.24
CA LYS A 48 -4.09 -5.92 -8.68
C LYS A 48 -3.88 -5.92 -7.17
N ILE A 49 -2.81 -5.28 -6.69
CA ILE A 49 -2.45 -5.23 -5.27
C ILE A 49 -3.55 -4.55 -4.45
N PHE A 50 -4.00 -3.36 -4.87
CA PHE A 50 -4.92 -2.54 -4.07
C PHE A 50 -6.40 -2.85 -4.29
N TYR A 51 -6.77 -3.58 -5.35
CA TYR A 51 -8.19 -3.77 -5.66
C TYR A 51 -8.54 -5.15 -6.18
N SER A 52 -8.02 -5.56 -7.35
CA SER A 52 -8.55 -6.74 -8.04
C SER A 52 -8.36 -8.03 -7.24
N ASN A 53 -7.23 -8.17 -6.53
CA ASN A 53 -6.99 -9.32 -5.66
C ASN A 53 -7.88 -9.29 -4.42
N ALA A 54 -8.01 -8.13 -3.76
CA ALA A 54 -8.87 -8.00 -2.59
C ALA A 54 -10.34 -8.32 -2.93
N ARG A 55 -10.84 -7.79 -4.06
CA ARG A 55 -12.19 -8.10 -4.56
C ARG A 55 -12.35 -9.60 -4.83
N ARG A 56 -11.35 -10.23 -5.46
CA ARG A 56 -11.37 -11.68 -5.71
C ARG A 56 -11.34 -12.49 -4.41
N VAL A 57 -10.55 -12.13 -3.41
CA VAL A 57 -10.38 -12.95 -2.20
C VAL A 57 -11.49 -12.71 -1.18
N PHE A 58 -11.86 -11.45 -0.94
CA PHE A 58 -12.75 -11.08 0.16
C PHE A 58 -14.18 -10.77 -0.28
N LEU A 59 -14.40 -10.36 -1.54
CA LEU A 59 -15.73 -9.94 -2.01
C LEU A 59 -16.38 -10.94 -2.96
N SER A 60 -15.65 -11.96 -3.45
CA SER A 60 -16.22 -13.00 -4.31
C SER A 60 -16.80 -14.20 -3.56
N ALA A 61 -16.51 -14.32 -2.25
CA ALA A 61 -17.13 -15.31 -1.36
C ALA A 61 -18.46 -14.79 -0.80
N LYS A 62 -19.46 -14.68 -1.68
CA LYS A 62 -20.88 -14.79 -1.32
C LYS A 62 -21.53 -15.78 -2.28
N LYS A 63 -21.52 -17.05 -1.90
CA LYS A 63 -22.49 -18.06 -2.29
C LYS A 63 -22.75 -18.94 -1.07
#